data_AF-A0A1Q7PXF2-F1
#
_entry.id   AF-A0A1Q7PXF2-F1
#
_cell.length_a   1.000
_cell.length_b   1.000
_cell.length_c   1.000
_cell.angle_alpha   90.00
_cell.angle_beta   90.00
_cell.angle_gamma   90.00
#
_symmetry.space_group_name_H-M   'P 1'
#
loop_
_entity.id
_entity.type
_entity.pdbx_description
1 polymer ?
#
loop_
_entity_poly.entity_id
_entity_poly.type
_entity_poly.pdbx_seq_one_letter_code
_entity_poly.pdbx_strand_id
1 'polypeptide(L)'
;MELRILESIESEGSIRTDQLRKRLKLEAKENNSKFHRSLNNLESYALIIGVEDPRPEKHLHANIWQTWDTRTREAKSHASLPYGEALSKLLVKTIDACLLAREDQISAWFEWSYEMQAAKEQSLLDGAILRSGHYLVSSSVRDIRKRLGPARRL
;
A
#
# COMPACT_ATOMS: atom_id res chain seq x y z
N MET A 1 -4.98 -14.61 -21.33
CA MET A 1 -5.32 -15.41 -20.11
C MET A 1 -5.69 -14.45 -18.99
N GLU A 2 -4.90 -13.39 -18.87
CA GLU A 2 -5.09 -12.17 -18.09
C GLU A 2 -6.56 -11.72 -18.04
N LEU A 3 -7.20 -11.49 -19.20
CA LEU A 3 -8.61 -11.06 -19.24
C LEU A 3 -9.56 -12.03 -18.51
N ARG A 4 -9.41 -13.34 -18.73
CA ARG A 4 -10.23 -14.37 -18.07
C ARG A 4 -10.00 -14.40 -16.55
N ILE A 5 -8.77 -14.16 -16.10
CA ILE A 5 -8.45 -14.05 -14.67
C ILE A 5 -9.14 -12.80 -14.09
N LEU A 6 -9.01 -11.66 -14.76
CA LEU A 6 -9.59 -10.40 -14.31
C LEU A 6 -11.12 -10.49 -14.20
N GLU A 7 -11.80 -10.96 -15.26
CA GLU A 7 -13.25 -11.19 -15.28
C GLU A 7 -13.70 -12.14 -14.15
N SER A 8 -12.92 -13.19 -13.87
CA SER A 8 -13.24 -14.14 -12.80
C SER A 8 -13.13 -13.50 -11.42
N ILE A 9 -12.09 -12.71 -11.18
CA ILE A 9 -11.90 -11.98 -9.92
C ILE A 9 -12.99 -10.92 -9.76
N GLU A 10 -13.32 -10.15 -10.80
CA GLU A 10 -14.40 -9.14 -10.76
C GLU A 10 -15.75 -9.77 -10.43
N SER A 11 -16.06 -10.95 -10.99
CA SER A 11 -17.32 -11.64 -10.71
C SER A 11 -17.47 -12.14 -9.26
N GLU A 12 -16.36 -12.46 -8.60
CA GLU A 12 -16.33 -13.04 -7.25
C GLU A 12 -15.91 -12.04 -6.16
N GLY A 13 -15.37 -10.89 -6.55
CA GLY A 13 -14.76 -9.90 -5.67
C GLY A 13 -13.36 -10.32 -5.19
N SER A 14 -13.30 -11.36 -4.35
CA SER A 14 -12.07 -11.88 -3.74
C SER A 14 -12.03 -13.40 -3.85
N ILE A 15 -10.95 -13.97 -4.39
CA ILE A 15 -10.86 -15.40 -4.68
C ILE A 15 -9.47 -15.97 -4.41
N ARG A 16 -9.40 -17.13 -3.75
CA ARG A 16 -8.14 -17.81 -3.45
C ARG A 16 -7.52 -18.43 -4.71
N THR A 17 -6.19 -18.50 -4.76
CA THR A 17 -5.43 -18.97 -5.94
C THR A 17 -5.90 -20.34 -6.47
N ASP A 18 -6.13 -21.30 -5.59
CA ASP A 18 -6.60 -22.64 -5.95
C ASP A 18 -8.04 -22.63 -6.48
N GLN A 19 -8.94 -21.86 -5.86
CA GLN A 19 -10.32 -21.70 -6.31
C GLN A 19 -10.38 -21.02 -7.68
N LEU A 20 -9.54 -20.01 -7.90
CA LEU A 20 -9.41 -19.33 -9.18
C LEU A 20 -8.94 -20.30 -10.28
N ARG A 21 -7.95 -21.16 -9.98
CA ARG A 21 -7.49 -22.20 -10.91
C ARG A 21 -8.58 -23.21 -11.23
N LYS A 22 -9.34 -23.66 -10.22
CA LYS A 22 -10.50 -24.56 -10.42
C LYS A 22 -11.55 -23.94 -11.33
N ARG A 23 -11.95 -22.69 -11.06
CA ARG A 23 -12.95 -21.96 -11.84
C ARG A 23 -12.54 -21.77 -13.30
N LEU A 24 -11.27 -21.46 -13.53
CA LEU A 24 -10.71 -21.30 -14.87
C LEU A 24 -10.44 -22.63 -15.61
N LYS A 25 -10.63 -23.77 -14.93
CA LYS A 25 -10.32 -25.13 -15.40
C LYS A 25 -8.83 -25.30 -15.74
N LEU A 26 -7.95 -24.78 -14.88
CA LEU A 26 -6.48 -24.75 -15.04
C LEU A 26 -5.74 -25.62 -14.02
N GLU A 27 -6.31 -26.76 -13.66
CA GLU A 27 -5.74 -27.68 -12.67
C GLU A 27 -4.51 -28.44 -13.20
N ALA A 28 -4.44 -28.64 -14.52
CA ALA A 28 -3.32 -29.32 -15.17
C ALA A 28 -1.98 -28.59 -14.99
N LYS A 29 -0.90 -29.35 -14.75
CA LYS A 29 0.44 -28.84 -14.46
C LYS A 29 1.02 -27.97 -15.56
N GLU A 30 0.70 -28.26 -16.82
CA GLU A 30 1.11 -27.50 -18.01
C GLU A 30 0.64 -26.03 -18.00
N ASN A 31 -0.51 -25.76 -17.36
CA ASN A 31 -1.08 -24.43 -17.29
C ASN A 31 -0.51 -23.59 -16.15
N ASN A 32 0.26 -24.20 -15.24
CA ASN A 32 0.70 -23.56 -14.01
C ASN A 32 1.63 -22.36 -14.28
N SER A 33 2.63 -22.53 -15.15
CA SER A 33 3.58 -21.47 -15.48
C SER A 33 2.89 -20.29 -16.18
N LYS A 34 1.98 -20.58 -17.12
CA LYS A 34 1.20 -19.57 -17.84
C LYS A 34 0.25 -18.82 -16.90
N PHE A 35 -0.42 -19.52 -15.99
CA PHE A 35 -1.30 -18.95 -14.99
C PHE A 35 -0.56 -17.98 -14.06
N HIS A 36 0.55 -18.43 -13.46
CA HIS A 36 1.34 -17.57 -12.56
C HIS A 36 1.99 -16.38 -13.29
N ARG A 37 2.42 -16.56 -14.55
CA ARG A 37 2.90 -15.43 -15.37
C ARG A 37 1.80 -14.39 -15.58
N SER A 38 0.59 -14.81 -15.94
CA SER A 38 -0.53 -13.89 -16.14
C SER A 38 -0.96 -13.19 -14.85
N LEU A 39 -0.92 -13.87 -13.70
CA LEU A 39 -1.14 -13.22 -12.39
C LEU A 39 -0.08 -12.14 -12.12
N ASN A 40 1.21 -12.47 -12.26
CA ASN A 40 2.29 -11.52 -12.05
C ASN A 40 2.19 -10.31 -13.00
N ASN A 41 1.78 -10.52 -14.26
CA ASN A 41 1.55 -9.42 -15.20
C ASN A 41 0.44 -8.49 -14.72
N LEU A 42 -0.71 -9.04 -14.33
CA LEU A 42 -1.84 -8.25 -13.83
C LEU A 42 -1.50 -7.49 -12.54
N GLU A 43 -0.73 -8.10 -11.65
CA GLU A 43 -0.24 -7.47 -10.42
C GLU A 43 0.76 -6.35 -10.74
N SER A 44 1.68 -6.57 -11.68
CA SER A 44 2.64 -5.55 -12.14
C SER A 44 1.96 -4.35 -12.81
N TYR A 45 0.82 -4.58 -13.46
CA TYR A 45 -0.03 -3.51 -14.01
C TYR A 45 -0.96 -2.87 -12.98
N ALA A 46 -0.86 -3.25 -11.70
CA ALA A 46 -1.71 -2.77 -10.62
C ALA A 46 -3.21 -2.93 -10.92
N LEU A 47 -3.60 -3.99 -11.63
CA LEU A 47 -5.02 -4.31 -11.87
C LEU A 47 -5.61 -5.20 -10.75
N ILE A 48 -4.77 -6.03 -10.15
CA ILE A 48 -5.12 -6.91 -9.04
C ILE A 48 -4.07 -6.81 -7.93
N ILE A 49 -4.42 -7.28 -6.74
CA ILE A 49 -3.51 -7.44 -5.61
C ILE A 49 -3.69 -8.83 -4.99
N GLY A 50 -2.58 -9.50 -4.71
CA GLY A 50 -2.54 -10.73 -3.92
C GLY A 50 -2.28 -10.41 -2.46
N VAL A 51 -3.13 -10.89 -1.57
CA VAL A 51 -2.88 -10.86 -0.11
C VAL A 51 -2.70 -12.30 0.36
N GLU A 52 -1.69 -12.55 1.19
CA GLU A 52 -1.51 -13.88 1.77
C GLU A 52 -2.76 -14.29 2.57
N ASP A 53 -3.23 -15.52 2.35
CA ASP A 53 -4.38 -16.06 3.07
C ASP A 53 -4.07 -16.08 4.59
N PRO A 54 -4.84 -15.35 5.42
CA PRO A 54 -4.60 -15.28 6.87
C PRO A 54 -4.91 -16.60 7.59
N ARG A 55 -5.59 -17.54 6.93
CA ARG A 55 -5.92 -18.87 7.47
C ARG A 55 -5.55 -19.94 6.42
N PRO A 56 -4.25 -20.11 6.13
CA PRO A 56 -3.83 -21.06 5.11
C PRO A 56 -4.27 -22.46 5.54
N GLU A 57 -4.84 -23.22 4.59
CA GLU A 57 -4.99 -24.66 4.81
C GLU A 57 -3.60 -25.26 5.01
N LYS A 58 -3.48 -26.19 5.97
CA LYS A 58 -2.20 -26.81 6.33
C LYS A 58 -1.48 -27.23 5.06
N HIS A 59 -0.32 -26.61 4.79
CA HIS A 59 0.57 -26.84 3.64
C HIS A 59 0.32 -26.04 2.34
N LEU A 60 -0.60 -25.06 2.30
CA LEU A 60 -0.82 -24.19 1.14
C LEU A 60 -0.76 -22.71 1.53
N HIS A 61 0.38 -22.06 1.27
CA HIS A 61 0.44 -20.60 1.20
C HIS A 61 -0.19 -20.19 -0.13
N ALA A 62 -1.44 -19.75 -0.07
CA ALA A 62 -2.17 -19.27 -1.23
C ALA A 62 -2.47 -17.78 -1.07
N ASN A 63 -2.40 -17.03 -2.16
CA ASN A 63 -2.87 -15.66 -2.17
C ASN A 63 -4.38 -15.64 -2.41
N ILE A 64 -5.06 -14.72 -1.73
CA ILE A 64 -6.40 -14.25 -2.06
C ILE A 64 -6.21 -13.07 -3.02
N TRP A 65 -6.72 -13.23 -4.23
CA TRP A 65 -6.65 -12.23 -5.30
C TRP A 65 -7.93 -11.43 -5.35
N GLN A 66 -7.80 -10.12 -5.51
CA GLN A 66 -8.90 -9.18 -5.65
C GLN A 66 -8.48 -8.02 -6.56
N THR A 67 -9.44 -7.30 -7.14
CA THR A 67 -9.12 -6.06 -7.84
C THR A 67 -8.80 -4.95 -6.85
N TRP A 68 -8.06 -3.94 -7.30
CA TRP A 68 -7.81 -2.75 -6.48
C TRP A 68 -9.09 -1.97 -6.15
N ASP A 69 -10.09 -1.98 -7.04
CA ASP A 69 -11.39 -1.37 -6.76
C ASP A 69 -12.09 -2.07 -5.60
N THR A 70 -12.14 -3.41 -5.58
CA THR A 70 -12.69 -4.19 -4.44
C THR A 70 -11.92 -3.89 -3.16
N ARG A 71 -10.59 -3.96 -3.19
CA ARG A 71 -9.73 -3.74 -2.02
C ARG A 71 -9.91 -2.36 -1.39
N THR A 72 -10.07 -1.34 -2.22
CA THR A 72 -10.21 0.05 -1.79
C THR A 72 -11.66 0.39 -1.42
N ARG A 73 -12.67 -0.25 -2.04
CA ARG A 73 -14.08 -0.09 -1.65
C ARG A 73 -14.41 -0.73 -0.31
N GLU A 74 -13.88 -1.92 -0.01
CA GLU A 74 -14.05 -2.51 1.32
C GLU A 74 -13.43 -1.62 2.42
N ALA A 75 -12.29 -0.99 2.12
CA ALA A 75 -11.66 -0.01 3.01
C ALA A 75 -12.49 1.30 3.14
N LYS A 76 -13.24 1.71 2.12
CA LYS A 76 -14.14 2.87 2.19
C LYS A 76 -15.29 2.67 3.18
N SER A 77 -15.66 1.43 3.51
CA SER A 77 -16.74 1.16 4.48
C SER A 77 -16.37 1.47 5.94
N HIS A 78 -15.08 1.57 6.27
CA HIS A 78 -14.64 1.75 7.65
C HIS A 78 -14.06 3.13 7.99
N ALA A 79 -13.74 3.98 7.01
CA ALA A 79 -13.55 5.41 7.20
C ALA A 79 -13.29 6.05 5.83
N SER A 80 -14.29 6.72 5.25
CA SER A 80 -13.99 7.73 4.24
C SER A 80 -13.32 8.90 4.96
N LEU A 81 -12.01 8.82 5.12
CA LEU A 81 -11.23 9.96 5.62
C LEU A 81 -11.52 11.16 4.70
N PRO A 82 -11.83 12.34 5.24
CA PRO A 82 -11.91 13.55 4.45
C PRO A 82 -10.63 13.69 3.61
N TYR A 83 -10.76 14.15 2.37
CA TYR A 83 -9.66 14.17 1.41
C TYR A 83 -8.39 14.83 1.96
N GLY A 84 -8.51 15.96 2.67
CA GLY A 84 -7.38 16.62 3.33
C GLY A 84 -6.70 15.77 4.42
N GLU A 85 -7.46 14.98 5.18
CA GLU A 85 -6.91 14.07 6.19
C GLU A 85 -6.20 12.87 5.53
N ALA A 86 -6.74 12.37 4.41
CA ALA A 86 -6.09 11.33 3.62
C ALA A 86 -4.75 11.83 3.03
N LEU A 87 -4.71 13.04 2.49
CA LEU A 87 -3.49 13.69 1.99
C LEU A 87 -2.45 13.88 3.10
N SER A 88 -2.86 14.37 4.28
CA SER A 88 -1.98 14.52 5.45
C SER A 88 -1.35 13.17 5.85
N LYS A 89 -2.15 12.11 5.96
CA LYS A 89 -1.63 10.77 6.29
C LYS A 89 -0.66 10.23 5.24
N LEU A 90 -0.97 10.41 3.95
CA LEU A 90 -0.10 10.00 2.86
C LEU A 90 1.24 10.74 2.90
N LEU A 91 1.21 12.05 3.14
CA LEU A 91 2.41 12.88 3.25
C LEU A 91 3.29 12.44 4.44
N VAL A 92 2.70 12.24 5.61
CA VAL A 92 3.41 11.74 6.80
C VAL A 92 4.06 10.39 6.50
N LYS A 93 3.34 9.46 5.87
CA LYS A 93 3.85 8.13 5.52
C LYS A 93 4.97 8.17 4.48
N THR A 94 4.91 9.12 3.56
CA THR A 94 6.02 9.32 2.61
C THR A 94 7.26 9.83 3.32
N ILE A 95 7.11 10.84 4.19
CA ILE A 95 8.24 11.38 4.97
C ILE A 95 8.82 10.31 5.91
N ASP A 96 7.99 9.46 6.54
CA ASP A 96 8.41 8.28 7.29
C ASP A 96 9.34 7.38 6.45
N ALA A 97 8.95 7.10 5.19
CA ALA A 97 9.70 6.23 4.30
C ALA A 97 11.02 6.85 3.80
N CYS A 98 11.10 8.18 3.72
CA CYS A 98 12.25 8.89 3.16
C CYS A 98 13.42 9.13 4.15
N LEU A 99 13.28 8.78 5.45
CA LEU A 99 14.23 9.06 6.56
C LEU A 99 14.55 10.56 6.79
N LEU A 100 14.87 11.33 5.75
CA LEU A 100 15.04 12.77 5.70
C LEU A 100 14.47 13.30 4.38
N ALA A 101 13.38 14.06 4.43
CA ALA A 101 12.78 14.68 3.25
C ALA A 101 13.19 16.15 3.17
N ARG A 102 13.87 16.58 2.09
CA ARG A 102 14.12 18.00 1.85
C ARG A 102 12.81 18.71 1.51
N GLU A 103 12.44 19.74 2.25
CA GLU A 103 11.13 20.41 2.10
C GLU A 103 10.93 20.96 0.69
N ASP A 104 11.98 21.51 0.07
CA ASP A 104 11.95 22.07 -1.28
C ASP A 104 11.81 21.01 -2.39
N GLN A 105 12.05 19.74 -2.09
CA GLN A 105 11.99 18.63 -3.05
C GLN A 105 10.65 17.89 -2.99
N ILE A 106 9.81 18.15 -1.99
CA ILE A 106 8.55 17.43 -1.79
C ILE A 106 7.56 17.72 -2.93
N SER A 107 7.56 18.92 -3.49
CA SER A 107 6.80 19.27 -4.72
C SER A 107 7.13 18.41 -5.92
N ALA A 108 8.33 17.84 -5.98
CA ALA A 108 8.73 17.01 -7.09
C ALA A 108 8.17 15.58 -6.98
N TRP A 109 7.72 15.17 -5.79
CA TRP A 109 7.21 13.82 -5.53
C TRP A 109 5.71 13.69 -5.81
N PHE A 110 4.98 14.79 -5.69
CA PHE A 110 3.54 14.87 -5.90
C PHE A 110 3.16 16.21 -6.50
N GLU A 111 2.07 16.26 -7.25
CA GLU A 111 1.48 17.52 -7.68
C GLU A 111 1.08 18.35 -6.43
N TRP A 112 1.76 19.49 -6.23
CA TRP A 112 1.53 20.36 -5.09
C TRP A 112 0.31 21.25 -5.32
N SER A 113 -0.86 20.67 -5.04
CA SER A 113 -2.11 21.43 -5.00
C SER A 113 -2.21 22.28 -3.73
N TYR A 114 -3.14 23.23 -3.74
CA TYR A 114 -3.46 24.06 -2.57
C TYR A 114 -3.81 23.20 -1.34
N GLU A 115 -4.52 22.10 -1.55
CA GLU A 115 -4.92 21.14 -0.51
C GLU A 115 -3.73 20.38 0.08
N MET A 116 -2.72 20.04 -0.73
CA MET A 116 -1.50 19.37 -0.24
C MET A 116 -0.66 20.31 0.63
N GLN A 117 -0.57 21.59 0.25
CA GLN A 117 0.10 22.60 1.08
C GLN A 117 -0.64 22.79 2.41
N ALA A 118 -1.97 22.89 2.39
CA ALA A 118 -2.77 22.95 3.60
C ALA A 118 -2.59 21.71 4.49
N ALA A 119 -2.58 20.51 3.91
CA ALA A 119 -2.34 19.26 4.64
C ALA A 119 -0.94 19.22 5.28
N LYS A 120 0.09 19.73 4.59
CA LYS A 120 1.46 19.84 5.13
C LYS A 120 1.50 20.77 6.34
N GLU A 121 0.96 21.99 6.23
CA GLU A 121 0.94 22.96 7.33
C GLU A 121 0.14 22.42 8.52
N GLN A 122 -1.00 21.77 8.27
CA GLN A 122 -1.78 21.11 9.32
C GLN A 122 -0.97 20.00 10.04
N SER A 123 -0.26 19.17 9.28
CA SER A 123 0.56 18.09 9.84
C SER A 123 1.78 18.59 10.64
N LEU A 124 2.28 19.79 10.32
CA LEU A 124 3.30 20.50 11.11
C LEU A 124 2.72 21.02 12.42
N LEU A 125 1.52 21.63 12.37
CA LEU A 125 0.81 22.12 13.55
C LEU A 125 0.46 20.99 14.53
N ASP A 126 0.00 19.86 14.00
CA ASP A 126 -0.37 18.68 14.78
C ASP A 126 0.85 17.91 15.31
N GLY A 127 2.06 18.29 14.91
CA GLY A 127 3.31 17.66 15.33
C GLY A 127 3.53 16.27 14.75
N ALA A 128 2.76 15.86 13.74
CA ALA A 128 2.98 14.62 13.00
C ALA A 128 4.27 14.69 12.17
N ILE A 129 4.60 15.88 11.65
CA ILE A 129 5.85 16.21 10.97
C ILE A 129 6.53 17.34 11.72
N LEU A 130 7.86 17.31 11.77
CA LEU A 130 8.70 18.32 12.39
C LEU A 130 9.63 18.94 11.35
N ARG A 131 9.80 20.26 11.40
CA ARG A 131 10.78 20.97 10.56
C ARG A 131 12.14 20.99 11.28
N SER A 132 13.17 20.56 10.56
CA SER A 132 14.58 20.54 11.01
C SER A 132 15.46 21.17 9.93
N GLY A 133 15.62 22.50 9.98
CA GLY A 133 16.28 23.26 8.93
C GLY A 133 15.50 23.16 7.61
N HIS A 134 16.17 22.70 6.54
CA HIS A 134 15.57 22.47 5.23
C HIS A 134 14.88 21.10 5.09
N TYR A 135 14.78 20.33 6.16
CA TYR A 135 14.25 18.97 6.13
C TYR A 135 12.96 18.87 6.94
N LEU A 136 12.05 18.03 6.45
CA LEU A 136 10.90 17.51 7.18
C LEU A 136 11.21 16.10 7.66
N VAL A 137 10.86 15.84 8.92
CA VAL A 137 11.05 14.54 9.57
C VAL A 137 9.77 14.18 10.28
N SER A 138 9.33 12.93 10.16
CA SER A 138 8.19 12.44 10.93
C SER A 138 8.54 12.36 12.42
N SER A 139 7.55 12.64 13.27
CA SER A 139 7.72 12.54 14.74
C SER A 139 8.04 11.12 15.21
N SER A 140 7.68 10.09 14.44
CA SER A 140 8.02 8.69 14.69
C SER A 140 9.54 8.45 14.83
N VAL A 141 10.35 9.16 14.04
CA VAL A 141 11.82 9.09 14.06
C VAL A 141 12.41 9.73 15.32
N ARG A 142 11.73 10.74 15.88
CA ARG A 142 12.13 11.39 17.15
C ARG A 142 11.94 10.46 18.34
N ASP A 143 10.89 9.64 18.33
CA ASP A 143 10.62 8.70 19.43
C ASP A 143 11.59 7.50 19.46
N ILE A 144 12.20 7.14 18.32
CA ILE A 144 13.29 6.15 18.28
C ILE A 144 14.48 6.63 19.12
N ARG A 145 14.81 7.94 19.07
CA ARG A 145 15.86 8.54 19.92
C ARG A 145 15.51 8.63 21.41
N LYS A 146 14.22 8.56 21.79
CA LYS A 146 13.84 8.46 23.21
C LYS A 146 13.94 7.03 23.73
N ARG A 147 13.72 6.02 22.87
CA ARG A 147 13.86 4.59 23.23
C ARG A 147 15.33 4.15 23.29
N LEU A 148 16.18 4.73 22.45
CA LEU A 148 17.63 4.56 22.51
C LEU A 148 18.20 5.66 23.40
N GLY A 149 18.39 5.39 24.69
CA GLY A 149 19.02 6.33 25.63
C GLY A 149 20.36 6.89 25.12
N PRO A 150 20.89 7.97 25.73
CA PRO A 150 22.08 8.65 25.23
C PRO A 150 23.22 7.65 25.04
N ALA A 151 23.71 7.55 23.80
CA ALA A 151 24.85 6.73 23.46
C ALA A 151 26.02 7.08 24.38
N ARG A 152 26.42 6.13 25.24
CA ARG A 152 27.64 6.24 26.02
C ARG A 152 28.79 6.39 25.03
N ARG A 153 29.48 7.54 25.11
CA ARG A 153 30.72 7.78 24.38
C ARG A 153 31.74 6.74 24.84
N LEU A 154 32.33 6.02 23.89
CA LEU A 154 33.63 5.38 24.04
C LEU A 154 34.71 6.43 23.79
#